data_AF-A0A3D5M2Y4-F1
#
_entry.id   AF-A0A3D5M2Y4-F1
#
_cell.length_a   1.000
_cell.length_b   1.000
_cell.length_c   1.000
_cell.angle_alpha   90.00
_cell.angle_beta   90.00
_cell.angle_gamma   90.00
#
_symmetry.space_group_name_H-M   'P 1'
#
loop_
_entity.id
_entity.type
_entity.pdbx_description
1 polymer ?
#
loop_
_entity_poly.entity_id
_entity_poly.type
_entity_poly.pdbx_seq_one_letter_code
_entity_poly.pdbx_strand_id
1 'polypeptide(L)'
;MATKKPTRSAPQKGEGKPPVIRAEEDDLDMGDLLIGVCGLVGLPVVTLIVLSFIGMPFGGSKEMNSEQADVYRSIDKFVPQMTTQEAGIILNRVQYWVDDRAKNYYDRSRAVSDNSIKNYWQELAQGVLGKAESSLKRVQDEFRNNPEKGSAILDAAQLWFKKVDALQVAIEQEDPFRQVR
;
A
#
# COMPACT_ATOMS: atom_id res chain seq x y z
N MET A 1 1.22 63.70 -22.07
CA MET A 1 0.67 62.44 -22.63
C MET A 1 1.85 61.59 -23.09
N ALA A 2 2.44 60.79 -22.20
CA ALA A 2 2.10 59.41 -21.82
C ALA A 2 3.01 58.41 -22.54
N THR A 3 4.09 58.08 -21.83
CA THR A 3 5.12 57.06 -22.08
C THR A 3 4.56 55.64 -22.13
N LYS A 4 5.00 54.84 -23.11
CA LYS A 4 4.71 53.40 -23.25
C LYS A 4 5.33 52.60 -22.08
N LYS A 5 4.53 51.77 -21.41
CA LYS A 5 4.99 50.67 -20.52
C LYS A 5 4.84 49.32 -21.23
N PRO A 6 5.71 48.33 -20.98
CA PRO A 6 5.54 46.98 -21.50
C PRO A 6 4.75 46.11 -20.52
N THR A 7 3.82 45.29 -21.03
CA THR A 7 3.15 44.24 -20.25
C THR A 7 3.35 42.91 -20.95
N ARG A 8 4.01 41.96 -20.27
CA ARG A 8 4.09 40.55 -20.65
C ARG A 8 2.72 39.88 -20.48
N SER A 9 2.35 39.00 -21.40
CA SER A 9 1.27 38.02 -21.22
C SER A 9 1.68 36.67 -21.81
N ALA A 10 1.49 35.61 -21.01
CA ALA A 10 1.88 34.21 -21.24
C ALA A 10 1.07 33.51 -22.35
N PRO A 11 1.51 32.34 -22.87
CA PRO A 11 0.77 31.63 -23.91
C PRO A 11 -0.32 30.71 -23.31
N GLN A 12 -1.53 30.74 -23.88
CA GLN A 12 -2.57 29.73 -23.66
C GLN A 12 -2.65 28.79 -24.88
N LYS A 13 -2.76 27.49 -24.57
CA LYS A 13 -2.72 26.34 -25.48
C LYS A 13 -4.14 26.09 -26.04
N GLY A 14 -4.28 26.10 -27.37
CA GLY A 14 -5.46 25.59 -28.08
C GLY A 14 -5.59 24.07 -27.91
N GLU A 15 -6.64 23.37 -28.33
CA GLU A 15 -7.87 23.66 -29.08
C GLU A 15 -8.69 22.35 -29.00
N GLY A 16 -10.02 22.40 -29.21
CA GLY A 16 -10.75 21.17 -29.59
C GLY A 16 -12.25 21.15 -29.32
N LYS A 17 -13.04 21.52 -30.34
CA LYS A 17 -14.31 20.93 -30.83
C LYS A 17 -15.16 21.99 -31.57
N PRO A 18 -15.82 21.66 -32.69
CA PRO A 18 -17.19 21.12 -32.64
C PRO A 18 -17.52 20.02 -33.70
N PRO A 19 -18.76 19.44 -33.68
CA PRO A 19 -19.13 18.20 -34.38
C PRO A 19 -20.12 18.38 -35.57
N VAL A 20 -20.58 17.24 -36.14
CA VAL A 20 -21.81 16.98 -36.96
C VAL A 20 -21.60 16.89 -38.49
N ILE A 21 -22.17 15.99 -39.34
CA ILE A 21 -22.78 14.62 -39.41
C ILE A 21 -23.11 14.34 -40.94
N ARG A 22 -23.15 13.07 -41.39
CA ARG A 22 -23.83 12.45 -42.59
C ARG A 22 -23.20 12.62 -44.01
N ALA A 23 -23.31 11.67 -44.96
CA ALA A 23 -23.97 10.36 -45.07
C ALA A 23 -23.36 9.53 -46.25
N GLU A 24 -23.43 8.19 -46.10
CA GLU A 24 -23.64 7.12 -47.10
C GLU A 24 -22.82 7.10 -48.41
N GLU A 25 -21.90 6.12 -48.53
CA GLU A 25 -21.93 5.10 -49.59
C GLU A 25 -21.42 3.76 -49.01
N ASP A 26 -22.15 2.68 -49.25
CA ASP A 26 -21.90 1.32 -48.79
C ASP A 26 -20.66 0.72 -49.45
N ASP A 27 -19.56 0.65 -48.70
CA ASP A 27 -18.59 -0.43 -48.81
C ASP A 27 -18.70 -1.25 -47.52
N LEU A 28 -19.53 -2.30 -47.55
CA LEU A 28 -19.56 -3.31 -46.49
C LEU A 28 -18.17 -3.96 -46.42
N ASP A 29 -17.34 -3.45 -45.52
CA ASP A 29 -16.01 -3.97 -45.23
C ASP A 29 -16.16 -5.36 -44.61
N MET A 30 -16.22 -6.38 -45.46
CA MET A 30 -16.29 -7.80 -45.07
C MET A 30 -15.11 -8.19 -44.16
N GLY A 31 -14.02 -7.41 -44.15
CA GLY A 31 -12.93 -7.53 -43.19
C GLY A 31 -13.37 -7.20 -41.77
N ASP A 32 -14.17 -6.15 -41.57
CA ASP A 32 -14.69 -5.73 -40.27
C ASP A 32 -15.82 -6.65 -39.79
N LEU A 33 -16.60 -7.23 -40.72
CA LEU A 33 -17.58 -8.28 -40.40
C LEU A 33 -16.90 -9.58 -39.93
N LEU A 34 -15.81 -10.01 -40.60
CA LEU A 34 -15.03 -11.20 -40.20
C LEU A 34 -14.28 -10.97 -38.89
N ILE A 35 -13.71 -9.79 -38.67
CA ILE A 35 -13.09 -9.40 -37.39
C ILE A 35 -14.14 -9.32 -36.29
N GLY A 36 -15.32 -8.77 -36.57
CA GLY A 36 -16.44 -8.68 -35.64
C GLY A 36 -16.97 -10.05 -35.22
N VAL A 37 -17.14 -10.98 -36.16
CA VAL A 37 -17.58 -12.36 -35.86
C VAL A 37 -16.49 -13.16 -35.15
N CYS A 38 -15.22 -13.05 -35.57
CA CYS A 38 -14.10 -13.67 -34.86
C CYS A 38 -13.87 -13.09 -33.45
N GLY A 39 -14.11 -11.80 -33.25
CA GLY A 39 -14.07 -11.14 -31.95
C GLY A 39 -15.23 -11.56 -31.04
N LEU A 40 -16.45 -11.67 -31.58
CA LEU A 40 -17.65 -12.03 -30.82
C LEU A 40 -17.73 -13.53 -30.49
N VAL A 41 -17.21 -14.41 -31.35
CA VAL A 41 -17.31 -15.87 -31.16
C VAL A 41 -15.96 -16.48 -30.78
N GLY A 42 -14.88 -16.07 -31.43
CA GLY A 42 -13.54 -16.64 -31.22
C GLY A 42 -12.94 -16.27 -29.86
N LEU A 43 -13.06 -15.02 -29.44
CA LEU A 43 -12.53 -14.54 -28.17
C LEU A 43 -13.17 -15.23 -26.94
N PRO A 44 -14.50 -15.39 -26.84
CA PRO A 44 -15.11 -16.15 -25.74
C PRO A 44 -14.78 -17.65 -25.79
N VAL A 45 -14.69 -18.27 -26.96
CA VAL A 45 -14.35 -19.70 -27.07
C VAL A 45 -12.88 -19.96 -26.69
N VAL A 46 -11.95 -19.13 -27.16
CA VAL A 46 -10.53 -19.26 -26.82
C VAL A 46 -10.30 -18.99 -25.33
N THR A 47 -10.96 -17.98 -24.76
CA THR A 47 -10.87 -17.74 -23.30
C THR A 47 -11.45 -18.90 -22.49
N LEU A 48 -12.56 -19.51 -22.91
CA LEU A 48 -13.11 -20.72 -22.27
C LEU A 48 -12.13 -21.91 -22.33
N ILE A 49 -11.46 -22.11 -23.47
CA ILE A 49 -10.46 -23.18 -23.63
C ILE A 49 -9.23 -22.91 -22.73
N VAL A 50 -8.71 -21.68 -22.74
CA VAL A 50 -7.56 -21.29 -21.90
C VAL A 50 -7.90 -21.43 -20.41
N LEU A 51 -9.08 -21.01 -20.00
CA LEU A 51 -9.53 -21.16 -18.61
C LEU A 51 -9.76 -22.63 -18.22
N SER A 52 -10.15 -23.49 -19.17
CA SER A 52 -10.24 -24.94 -18.97
C SER A 52 -8.87 -25.58 -18.73
N PHE A 53 -7.80 -25.08 -19.38
CA PHE A 53 -6.43 -25.52 -19.12
C PHE A 53 -5.84 -24.97 -17.80
N ILE A 54 -6.33 -23.82 -17.32
CA ILE A 54 -5.93 -23.23 -16.02
C ILE A 54 -6.67 -23.91 -14.84
N GLY A 55 -7.57 -24.85 -15.11
CA GLY A 55 -8.24 -25.65 -14.07
C GLY A 55 -9.39 -24.91 -13.36
N MET A 56 -9.96 -23.87 -13.98
CA MET A 56 -11.20 -23.25 -13.47
C MET A 56 -12.42 -23.93 -14.10
N PRO A 57 -13.19 -24.75 -13.36
CA PRO A 57 -14.40 -25.36 -13.89
C PRO A 57 -15.49 -24.30 -14.10
N PHE A 58 -15.91 -24.11 -15.35
CA PHE A 58 -17.12 -23.36 -15.68
C PHE A 58 -18.34 -24.22 -15.36
N GLY A 59 -19.05 -23.84 -14.30
CA GLY A 59 -20.25 -24.51 -13.85
C GLY A 59 -20.13 -24.84 -12.37
N GLY A 60 -20.62 -23.93 -11.52
CA GLY A 60 -20.93 -24.29 -10.14
C GLY A 60 -21.97 -25.39 -10.18
N SER A 61 -21.55 -26.63 -9.94
CA SER A 61 -22.49 -27.71 -9.66
C SER A 61 -23.33 -27.27 -8.47
N LYS A 62 -24.64 -27.54 -8.51
CA LYS A 62 -25.58 -27.29 -7.40
C LYS A 62 -25.24 -28.06 -6.11
N GLU A 63 -24.09 -28.71 -6.09
CA GLU A 63 -23.53 -29.52 -5.02
C GLU A 63 -22.13 -29.02 -4.64
N MET A 64 -21.89 -27.70 -4.61
CA MET A 64 -20.81 -27.15 -3.79
C MET A 64 -21.12 -27.48 -2.33
N ASN A 65 -20.74 -28.70 -1.96
CA ASN A 65 -20.86 -29.28 -0.65
C ASN A 65 -20.13 -28.37 0.33
N SER A 66 -20.78 -28.05 1.46
CA SER A 66 -20.26 -27.18 2.51
C SER A 66 -18.81 -27.48 2.92
N GLU A 67 -18.41 -28.74 2.78
CA GLU A 67 -17.06 -29.23 3.02
C GLU A 67 -16.00 -28.62 2.08
N GLN A 68 -16.29 -28.37 0.79
CA GLN A 68 -15.32 -27.72 -0.11
C GLN A 68 -15.18 -26.23 0.21
N ALA A 69 -16.27 -25.56 0.59
CA ALA A 69 -16.22 -24.17 1.04
C ALA A 69 -15.40 -24.01 2.33
N ASP A 70 -15.48 -24.99 3.24
CA ASP A 70 -14.68 -25.02 4.46
C ASP A 70 -13.20 -25.35 4.20
N VAL A 71 -12.90 -26.19 3.20
CA VAL A 71 -11.52 -26.38 2.72
C VAL A 71 -10.94 -25.07 2.17
N TYR A 72 -11.68 -24.31 1.36
CA TYR A 72 -11.22 -23.00 0.89
C TYR A 72 -11.05 -21.97 2.03
N ARG A 73 -11.95 -21.94 3.02
CA ARG A 73 -11.75 -21.12 4.24
C ARG A 73 -10.56 -21.57 5.09
N SER A 74 -10.19 -22.85 5.02
CA SER A 74 -9.01 -23.38 5.73
C SER A 74 -7.70 -23.00 5.05
N ILE A 75 -7.70 -22.77 3.72
CA ILE A 75 -6.53 -22.31 2.96
C ILE A 75 -6.20 -20.86 3.32
N ASP A 76 -7.20 -20.00 3.57
CA ASP A 76 -7.00 -18.63 4.07
C ASP A 76 -6.30 -18.55 5.44
N LYS A 77 -6.20 -19.66 6.17
CA LYS A 77 -5.48 -19.74 7.46
C LYS A 77 -4.00 -20.09 7.30
N PHE A 78 -3.55 -20.45 6.11
CA PHE A 78 -2.14 -20.75 5.87
C PHE A 78 -1.35 -19.47 5.64
N VAL A 79 -0.97 -18.80 6.73
CA VAL A 79 0.06 -17.76 6.67
C VAL A 79 1.42 -18.48 6.68
N PRO A 80 2.21 -18.40 5.60
CA PRO A 80 3.53 -19.03 5.58
C PRO A 80 4.39 -18.49 6.72
N GLN A 81 5.16 -19.37 7.36
CA GLN A 81 6.08 -18.98 8.43
C GLN A 81 7.10 -17.99 7.88
N MET A 82 7.31 -16.87 8.59
CA MET A 82 8.29 -15.88 8.19
C MET A 82 9.70 -16.47 8.23
N THR A 83 10.43 -16.23 7.16
CA THR A 83 11.83 -16.62 7.03
C THR A 83 12.74 -15.67 7.81
N THR A 84 13.93 -16.15 8.17
CA THR A 84 14.96 -15.29 8.83
C THR A 84 15.36 -14.09 7.98
N GLN A 85 15.31 -14.22 6.65
CA GLN A 85 15.60 -13.15 5.69
C GLN A 85 14.53 -12.07 5.69
N GLU A 86 13.24 -12.46 5.68
CA GLU A 86 12.12 -11.52 5.78
C GLU A 86 12.13 -10.77 7.12
N ALA A 87 12.44 -11.47 8.21
CA ALA A 87 12.61 -10.85 9.52
C ALA A 87 13.74 -9.81 9.50
N GLY A 88 14.87 -10.12 8.88
CA GLY A 88 15.98 -9.17 8.69
C GLY A 88 15.56 -7.92 7.90
N ILE A 89 14.78 -8.08 6.83
CA ILE A 89 14.22 -6.95 6.06
C ILE A 89 13.32 -6.09 6.93
N ILE A 90 12.46 -6.71 7.74
CA ILE A 90 11.57 -6.00 8.66
C ILE A 90 12.37 -5.23 9.72
N LEU A 91 13.39 -5.85 10.32
CA LEU A 91 14.25 -5.20 11.30
C LEU A 91 14.99 -4.00 10.71
N ASN A 92 15.52 -4.10 9.48
CA ASN A 92 16.13 -2.98 8.77
C ASN A 92 15.13 -1.84 8.50
N ARG A 93 13.89 -2.18 8.15
CA ARG A 93 12.82 -1.19 7.97
C ARG A 93 12.46 -0.51 9.29
N VAL A 94 12.40 -1.27 10.39
CA VAL A 94 12.16 -0.74 11.74
C VAL A 94 13.28 0.22 12.13
N GLN A 95 14.54 -0.14 11.89
CA GLN A 95 15.67 0.75 12.11
C GLN A 95 15.49 2.09 11.38
N TYR A 96 15.11 2.06 10.10
CA TYR A 96 14.84 3.29 9.34
C TYR A 96 13.69 4.10 9.94
N TRP A 97 12.60 3.45 10.36
CA TRP A 97 11.47 4.14 10.97
C TRP A 97 11.81 4.78 12.31
N VAL A 98 12.59 4.11 13.15
CA VAL A 98 12.94 4.57 14.49
C VAL A 98 14.06 5.60 14.46
N ASP A 99 15.20 5.27 13.85
CA ASP A 99 16.41 6.09 13.93
C ASP A 99 16.39 7.29 12.96
N ASP A 100 15.69 7.18 11.81
CA ASP A 100 15.56 8.28 10.84
C ASP A 100 14.22 9.01 11.00
N ARG A 101 13.09 8.34 10.73
CA ARG A 101 11.79 9.02 10.61
C ARG A 101 11.24 9.54 11.93
N ALA A 102 11.07 8.67 12.92
CA ALA A 102 10.50 9.03 14.22
C ALA A 102 11.38 10.06 14.93
N LYS A 103 12.70 9.84 14.92
CA LYS A 103 13.66 10.81 15.44
C LYS A 103 13.58 12.16 14.74
N ASN A 104 13.53 12.20 13.41
CA ASN A 104 13.42 13.46 12.67
C ASN A 104 12.14 14.23 13.01
N TYR A 105 11.00 13.55 13.15
CA TYR A 105 9.75 14.19 13.55
C TYR A 105 9.80 14.70 14.99
N TYR A 106 10.39 13.93 15.90
CA TYR A 106 10.62 14.37 17.27
C TYR A 106 11.54 15.60 17.33
N ASP A 107 12.65 15.61 16.60
CA ASP A 107 13.55 16.77 16.53
C ASP A 107 12.86 18.02 15.96
N ARG A 108 12.03 17.84 14.91
CA ARG A 108 11.20 18.93 14.37
C ARG A 108 10.19 19.45 15.38
N SER A 109 9.60 18.58 16.20
CA SER A 109 8.68 19.01 17.25
C SER A 109 9.38 19.91 18.28
N ARG A 110 10.66 19.64 18.59
CA ARG A 110 11.46 20.46 19.53
C ARG A 110 11.94 21.77 18.93
N ALA A 111 12.11 21.82 17.62
CA ALA A 111 12.54 23.03 16.91
C ALA A 111 11.43 24.09 16.78
N VAL A 112 10.17 23.73 17.06
CA VAL A 112 9.01 24.60 16.91
C VAL A 112 8.47 25.01 18.28
N SER A 113 8.16 26.30 18.44
CA SER A 113 7.59 26.86 19.66
C SER A 113 6.06 26.81 19.72
N ASP A 114 5.38 26.70 18.57
CA ASP A 114 3.93 26.58 18.48
C ASP A 114 3.47 25.18 18.94
N ASN A 115 2.65 25.14 20.00
CA ASN A 115 2.13 23.90 20.58
C ASN A 115 1.29 23.07 19.59
N SER A 116 0.58 23.70 18.65
CA SER A 116 -0.24 22.99 17.67
C SER A 116 0.63 22.24 16.66
N ILE A 117 1.67 22.90 16.16
CA ILE A 117 2.62 22.32 15.21
C ILE A 117 3.49 21.28 15.91
N LYS A 118 3.86 21.53 17.18
CA LYS A 118 4.57 20.56 18.01
C LYS A 118 3.79 19.26 18.14
N ASN A 119 2.51 19.34 18.49
CA ASN A 119 1.64 18.17 18.60
C ASN A 119 1.51 17.42 17.26
N TYR A 120 1.35 18.14 16.14
CA TYR A 120 1.33 17.50 14.82
C TYR A 120 2.57 16.64 14.53
N TRP A 121 3.77 17.15 14.83
CA TRP A 121 5.00 16.37 14.64
C TRP A 121 5.12 15.21 15.63
N GLN A 122 4.65 15.38 16.86
CA GLN A 122 4.61 14.31 17.87
C GLN A 122 3.64 13.19 17.47
N GLU A 123 2.46 13.52 16.94
CA GLU A 123 1.49 12.55 16.41
C GLU A 123 2.07 11.77 15.22
N LEU A 124 2.79 12.44 14.31
CA LEU A 124 3.48 11.77 13.21
C LEU A 124 4.57 10.81 13.72
N ALA A 125 5.34 11.23 14.73
CA ALA A 125 6.36 10.39 15.34
C ALA A 125 5.72 9.14 15.99
N GLN A 126 4.66 9.31 16.78
CA GLN A 126 3.90 8.21 17.38
C GLN A 126 3.31 7.27 16.32
N GLY A 127 2.76 7.80 15.22
CA GLY A 127 2.23 6.99 14.13
C GLY A 127 3.29 6.12 13.45
N VAL A 128 4.51 6.62 13.30
CA VAL A 128 5.64 5.82 12.78
C VAL A 128 6.09 4.78 13.81
N LEU A 129 6.20 5.15 15.08
CA LEU A 129 6.57 4.23 16.15
C LEU A 129 5.56 3.08 16.31
N GLY A 130 4.26 3.35 16.19
CA GLY A 130 3.22 2.30 16.22
C GLY A 130 3.31 1.30 15.06
N LYS A 131 3.73 1.75 13.86
CA LYS A 131 4.02 0.85 12.73
C LYS A 131 5.27 0.00 12.96
N ALA A 132 6.29 0.59 13.58
CA ALA A 132 7.50 -0.12 13.97
C ALA A 132 7.18 -1.19 15.02
N GLU A 133 6.42 -0.84 16.04
CA GLU A 133 5.99 -1.74 17.12
C GLU A 133 5.16 -2.91 16.59
N SER A 134 4.19 -2.67 15.70
CA SER A 134 3.39 -3.75 15.11
C SER A 134 4.23 -4.70 14.25
N SER A 135 5.21 -4.17 13.51
CA SER A 135 6.15 -4.99 12.74
C SER A 135 7.04 -5.84 13.65
N LEU A 136 7.53 -5.27 14.76
CA LEU A 136 8.33 -5.99 15.74
C LEU A 136 7.53 -7.06 16.48
N LYS A 137 6.25 -6.81 16.82
CA LYS A 137 5.36 -7.79 17.45
C LYS A 137 5.17 -9.01 16.56
N ARG A 138 4.92 -8.79 15.27
CA ARG A 138 4.83 -9.88 14.29
C ARG A 138 6.08 -10.76 14.28
N VAL A 139 7.27 -10.14 14.19
CA VAL A 139 8.54 -10.88 14.23
C VAL A 139 8.69 -11.64 15.55
N GLN A 140 8.32 -11.02 16.67
CA GLN A 140 8.41 -11.68 17.97
C GLN A 140 7.47 -12.88 18.08
N ASP A 141 6.23 -12.77 17.62
CA ASP A 141 5.23 -13.83 17.70
C ASP A 141 5.59 -15.04 16.81
N GLU A 142 6.13 -14.79 15.61
CA GLU A 142 6.54 -15.87 14.70
C GLU A 142 7.80 -16.59 15.17
N PHE A 143 8.79 -15.88 15.72
CA PHE A 143 10.06 -16.47 16.16
C PHE A 143 10.05 -16.99 17.60
N ARG A 144 9.12 -16.54 18.47
CA ARG A 144 8.93 -17.12 19.82
C ARG A 144 8.55 -18.60 19.77
N ASN A 145 7.82 -19.00 18.74
CA ASN A 145 7.40 -20.39 18.56
C ASN A 145 8.51 -21.28 17.97
N ASN A 146 9.64 -20.68 17.53
CA ASN A 146 10.79 -21.39 16.95
C ASN A 146 12.14 -20.75 17.42
N PRO A 147 12.46 -20.81 18.73
CA PRO A 147 13.57 -20.06 19.31
C PRO A 147 14.95 -20.49 18.79
N GLU A 148 15.13 -21.77 18.41
CA GLU A 148 16.41 -22.30 17.91
C GLU A 148 16.85 -21.70 16.57
N LYS A 149 15.91 -21.23 15.74
CA LYS A 149 16.21 -20.63 14.43
C LYS A 149 16.31 -19.09 14.48
N GLY A 150 16.08 -18.48 15.64
CA GLY A 150 15.71 -17.07 15.72
C GLY A 150 16.22 -16.28 16.92
N SER A 151 17.07 -16.83 17.80
CA SER A 151 17.55 -16.12 19.00
C SER A 151 18.15 -14.75 18.69
N ALA A 152 19.04 -14.65 17.70
CA ALA A 152 19.63 -13.37 17.29
C ALA A 152 18.59 -12.37 16.74
N ILE A 153 17.55 -12.84 16.06
CA ILE A 153 16.45 -12.00 15.55
C ILE A 153 15.58 -11.52 16.71
N LEU A 154 15.30 -12.38 17.68
CA LEU A 154 14.56 -12.03 18.89
C LEU A 154 15.32 -11.01 19.74
N ASP A 155 16.62 -11.18 19.92
CA ASP A 155 17.48 -10.24 20.64
C ASP A 155 17.52 -8.88 19.94
N ALA A 156 17.65 -8.87 18.62
CA ALA A 156 17.59 -7.65 17.82
C ALA A 156 16.21 -6.98 17.91
N ALA A 157 15.12 -7.74 17.79
CA ALA A 157 13.77 -7.22 17.93
C ALA A 157 13.55 -6.60 19.33
N GLN A 158 14.04 -7.26 20.38
CA GLN A 158 13.95 -6.77 21.76
C GLN A 158 14.73 -5.48 21.96
N LEU A 159 15.90 -5.33 21.32
CA LEU A 159 16.67 -4.08 21.33
C LEU A 159 15.86 -2.94 20.67
N TRP A 160 15.21 -3.20 19.55
CA TRP A 160 14.39 -2.21 18.87
C TRP A 160 13.13 -1.85 19.65
N PHE A 161 12.48 -2.81 20.32
CA PHE A 161 11.37 -2.52 21.22
C PHE A 161 11.77 -1.53 22.31
N LYS A 162 12.90 -1.76 22.99
CA LYS A 162 13.40 -0.83 24.01
C LYS A 162 13.62 0.58 23.48
N LYS A 163 14.12 0.71 22.24
CA LYS A 163 14.29 2.02 21.59
C LYS A 163 12.96 2.69 21.26
N VAL A 164 12.00 1.93 20.77
CA VAL A 164 10.64 2.41 20.49
C VAL A 164 10.01 2.93 21.78
N ASP A 165 10.04 2.14 22.86
CA ASP A 165 9.51 2.52 24.17
C ASP A 165 10.17 3.79 24.70
N ALA A 166 11.51 3.88 24.61
CA ALA A 166 12.24 5.06 25.06
C ALA A 166 11.82 6.34 24.31
N LEU A 167 11.63 6.26 22.98
CA LEU A 167 11.17 7.38 22.18
C LEU A 167 9.71 7.74 22.44
N GLN A 168 8.82 6.75 22.61
CA GLN A 168 7.43 6.99 22.98
C GLN A 168 7.35 7.75 24.32
N VAL A 169 8.09 7.28 25.33
CA VAL A 169 8.15 7.95 26.65
C VAL A 169 8.69 9.38 26.52
N ALA A 170 9.74 9.60 25.71
CA ALA A 170 10.28 10.95 25.50
C ALA A 170 9.25 11.89 24.83
N ILE A 171 8.48 11.40 23.86
CA ILE A 171 7.41 12.16 23.21
C ILE A 171 6.31 12.49 24.22
N GLU A 172 5.87 11.52 25.03
CA GLU A 172 4.82 11.72 26.04
C GLU A 172 5.24 12.65 27.18
N GLN A 173 6.53 12.71 27.52
CA GLN A 173 7.05 13.65 28.53
C GLN A 173 7.06 15.09 28.01
N GLU A 174 7.24 15.28 26.70
CA GLU A 174 7.29 16.59 26.06
C GLU A 174 5.96 17.05 25.46
N ASP A 175 4.88 16.30 25.72
CA ASP A 175 3.52 16.64 25.32
C ASP A 175 3.12 18.00 25.95
N PRO A 176 2.96 19.05 25.14
CA PRO A 176 2.66 20.39 25.63
C PRO A 176 1.28 20.49 26.32
N PHE A 177 0.37 19.55 26.10
CA PHE A 177 -0.96 19.54 26.67
C PHE A 177 -1.10 18.66 27.91
N ARG A 178 -0.10 17.83 28.21
CA ARG A 178 -0.08 16.97 29.40
C ARG A 178 0.06 17.76 30.71
N GLN A 179 0.67 18.94 30.66
CA GLN A 179 0.83 19.84 31.81
C GLN A 179 -0.42 20.70 32.11
N VAL A 180 -1.44 20.64 31.26
CA VAL A 180 -2.63 21.52 31.31
C VAL A 180 -3.89 20.77 31.81
N ARG A 181 -3.77 19.48 32.18
CA ARG A 181 -4.88 18.68 32.72
C ARG A 181 -4.80 18.48 34.23
#